data_AF-A0A3N4SF34-F1
#
_entry.id   AF-A0A3N4SF34-F1
#
_cell.length_a   1.000
_cell.length_b   1.000
_cell.length_c   1.000
_cell.angle_alpha   90.00
_cell.angle_beta   90.00
_cell.angle_gamma   90.00
#
_symmetry.space_group_name_H-M   'P 1'
#
loop_
_entity.id
_entity.type
_entity.pdbx_description
1 polymer ?
#
loop_
_entity_poly.entity_id
_entity_poly.type
_entity_poly.pdbx_seq_one_letter_code
_entity_poly.pdbx_strand_id
1 'polypeptide(L)'
;MRITTAPHAIEARAAFSGYSAFPRRVAPLLAMRLTVMREYAANRNHVAIWADTAKQVHEAITAVCFAQVTRRRKYRRIASHVALDAIVAYEKAYVVTLLRDEAGHYHPAPGTEFPFAVSDIGRAAADLLGDEWSVDSGFWGVRAFLQAGDERDWYTLTVSDSGVLRVEALPEAHRTDIYGVWPSDGLADIAARVADIIRELRKGD
;
A
#
# COMPACT_ATOMS: atom_id res chain seq x y z
N MET A 1 -14.02 14.24 4.37
CA MET A 1 -13.55 13.06 3.60
C MET A 1 -13.44 13.47 2.13
N ARG A 2 -12.24 13.81 1.65
CA ARG A 2 -12.04 14.10 0.21
C ARG A 2 -12.14 12.77 -0.52
N ILE A 3 -13.16 12.60 -1.35
CA ILE A 3 -13.21 11.48 -2.29
C ILE A 3 -12.11 11.77 -3.30
N THR A 4 -10.93 11.17 -3.11
CA THR A 4 -9.81 11.26 -4.06
C THR A 4 -10.15 10.41 -5.28
N THR A 5 -11.02 10.96 -6.13
CA THR A 5 -11.37 10.35 -7.41
C THR A 5 -10.16 10.37 -8.31
N ALA A 6 -9.83 9.23 -8.92
CA ALA A 6 -8.74 9.13 -9.87
C ALA A 6 -8.96 10.13 -11.03
N PRO A 7 -8.00 11.04 -11.29
CA PRO A 7 -8.08 11.95 -12.41
C PRO A 7 -8.27 11.14 -13.70
N HIS A 8 -9.05 11.68 -14.64
CA HIS A 8 -9.42 11.03 -15.91
C HIS A 8 -10.40 9.84 -15.82
N ALA A 9 -10.42 9.07 -14.73
CA ALA A 9 -11.33 7.94 -14.57
C ALA A 9 -12.82 8.37 -14.51
N ILE A 10 -13.11 9.52 -13.89
CA ILE A 10 -14.49 10.07 -13.85
C ILE A 10 -15.01 10.31 -15.26
N GLU A 11 -14.22 10.97 -16.10
CA GLU A 11 -14.61 11.30 -17.47
C GLU A 11 -14.72 10.05 -18.33
N ALA A 12 -13.85 9.06 -18.12
CA ALA A 12 -13.92 7.77 -18.77
C ALA A 12 -15.16 6.97 -18.34
N ARG A 13 -15.57 7.01 -17.06
CA ARG A 13 -16.83 6.41 -16.58
C ARG A 13 -18.06 7.07 -17.20
N ALA A 14 -18.06 8.39 -17.31
CA ALA A 14 -19.13 9.13 -17.98
C ALA A 14 -19.22 8.72 -19.46
N ALA A 15 -18.09 8.68 -20.17
CA ALA A 15 -18.02 8.21 -21.55
C ALA A 15 -18.43 6.73 -21.69
N PHE A 16 -18.04 5.87 -20.74
CA PHE A 16 -18.40 4.46 -20.72
C PHE A 16 -19.91 4.24 -20.54
N SER A 17 -20.55 5.03 -19.67
CA SER A 17 -22.00 5.01 -19.49
C SER A 17 -22.71 5.35 -20.80
N GLY A 18 -22.23 6.40 -21.50
CA GLY A 18 -22.71 6.75 -22.84
C GLY A 18 -22.43 5.67 -23.89
N TYR A 19 -21.27 5.02 -23.82
CA TYR A 19 -20.90 3.90 -24.71
C TYR A 19 -21.80 2.68 -24.51
N SER A 20 -22.19 2.39 -23.27
CA SER A 20 -23.08 1.26 -22.96
C SER A 20 -24.47 1.45 -23.58
N ALA A 21 -24.97 2.70 -23.59
CA ALA A 21 -26.25 3.05 -24.21
C ALA A 21 -26.16 3.20 -25.75
N PHE A 22 -25.11 3.87 -26.24
CA PHE A 22 -24.93 4.22 -27.65
C PHE A 22 -23.51 3.88 -28.15
N PRO A 23 -23.14 2.59 -28.26
CA PRO A 23 -21.75 2.18 -28.49
C PRO A 23 -21.10 2.81 -29.72
N ARG A 24 -21.88 3.00 -30.79
CA ARG A 24 -21.35 3.56 -32.05
C ARG A 24 -21.05 5.04 -31.98
N ARG A 25 -21.94 5.82 -31.36
CA ARG A 25 -21.82 7.28 -31.31
C ARG A 25 -20.74 7.71 -30.32
N VAL A 26 -20.59 6.94 -29.23
CA VAL A 26 -19.73 7.31 -28.11
C VAL A 26 -18.37 6.60 -28.16
N ALA A 27 -18.17 5.61 -29.05
CA ALA A 27 -16.87 4.93 -29.21
C ALA A 27 -15.67 5.88 -29.34
N PRO A 28 -15.70 6.95 -30.18
CA PRO A 28 -14.57 7.87 -30.30
C PRO A 28 -14.29 8.62 -29.00
N LEU A 29 -15.34 9.04 -28.28
CA LEU A 29 -15.21 9.74 -27.01
C LEU A 29 -14.62 8.84 -25.94
N LEU A 30 -15.09 7.59 -25.83
CA LEU A 30 -14.54 6.61 -24.89
C LEU A 30 -13.08 6.31 -25.22
N ALA A 31 -12.74 6.07 -26.50
CA ALA A 31 -11.36 5.83 -26.93
C ALA A 31 -10.44 7.01 -26.58
N MET A 32 -10.89 8.25 -26.80
CA MET A 32 -10.13 9.46 -26.42
C MET A 32 -9.87 9.53 -24.91
N ARG A 33 -10.87 9.27 -24.06
CA ARG A 33 -10.69 9.29 -22.59
C ARG A 33 -9.76 8.17 -22.11
N LEU A 34 -9.87 6.97 -22.71
CA LEU A 34 -8.94 5.88 -22.43
C LEU A 34 -7.51 6.22 -22.88
N THR A 35 -7.31 6.94 -23.98
CA THR A 35 -5.97 7.41 -24.40
C THR A 35 -5.33 8.31 -23.35
N VAL A 36 -6.08 9.26 -22.79
CA VAL A 36 -5.58 10.13 -21.70
C VAL A 36 -5.18 9.30 -20.47
N MET A 37 -6.00 8.33 -20.08
CA MET A 37 -5.67 7.40 -18.98
C MET A 37 -4.41 6.58 -19.29
N ARG A 38 -4.23 6.12 -20.53
CA ARG A 38 -3.05 5.37 -20.96
C ARG A 38 -1.79 6.24 -20.88
N GLU A 39 -1.84 7.48 -21.36
CA GLU A 39 -0.71 8.41 -21.29
C GLU A 39 -0.30 8.69 -19.84
N TYR A 40 -1.28 8.92 -18.98
CA TYR A 40 -1.05 9.10 -17.55
C TYR A 40 -0.35 7.88 -16.92
N ALA A 41 -0.84 6.68 -17.21
CA ALA A 41 -0.26 5.43 -16.71
C ALA A 41 1.13 5.17 -17.30
N ALA A 42 1.32 5.42 -18.61
CA ALA A 42 2.57 5.21 -19.32
C ALA A 42 3.72 6.05 -18.74
N ASN A 43 3.45 7.30 -18.37
CA ASN A 43 4.42 8.18 -17.71
C ASN A 43 4.84 7.65 -16.32
N ARG A 44 4.12 6.68 -15.77
CA ARG A 44 4.36 6.08 -14.44
C ARG A 44 4.73 4.60 -14.51
N ASN A 45 5.08 4.09 -15.69
CA ASN A 45 5.45 2.68 -15.92
C ASN A 45 6.66 2.19 -15.10
N HIS A 46 7.40 3.07 -14.43
CA HIS A 46 8.45 2.67 -13.48
C HIS A 46 7.88 1.94 -12.25
N VAL A 47 6.59 2.11 -11.94
CA VAL A 47 5.87 1.30 -10.95
C VAL A 47 5.14 0.16 -11.67
N ALA A 48 5.36 -1.08 -11.24
CA ALA A 48 4.82 -2.28 -11.90
C ALA A 48 3.29 -2.21 -12.13
N ILE A 49 2.53 -1.74 -11.14
CA ILE A 49 1.06 -1.62 -11.24
C ILE A 49 0.62 -0.66 -12.36
N TRP A 50 1.39 0.40 -12.62
CA TRP A 50 1.10 1.36 -13.69
C TRP A 50 1.45 0.80 -15.06
N ALA A 51 2.50 -0.03 -15.17
CA ALA A 51 2.85 -0.73 -16.42
C ALA A 51 1.73 -1.70 -16.85
N ASP A 52 1.22 -2.52 -15.93
CA ASP A 52 0.10 -3.43 -16.19
C ASP A 52 -1.18 -2.67 -16.54
N THR A 53 -1.45 -1.58 -15.81
CA THR A 53 -2.61 -0.71 -16.08
C THR A 53 -2.51 -0.08 -17.47
N ALA A 54 -1.35 0.45 -17.86
CA ALA A 54 -1.15 1.06 -19.18
C ALA A 54 -1.42 0.04 -20.31
N LYS A 55 -1.02 -1.21 -20.11
CA LYS A 55 -1.31 -2.32 -21.04
C LYS A 55 -2.81 -2.60 -21.13
N GLN A 56 -3.50 -2.75 -20.00
CA GLN A 56 -4.95 -3.01 -19.97
C GLN A 56 -5.75 -1.87 -20.63
N VAL A 57 -5.38 -0.61 -20.38
CA VAL A 57 -6.02 0.53 -21.03
C VAL A 57 -5.75 0.55 -22.54
N HIS A 58 -4.55 0.17 -22.98
CA HIS A 58 -4.25 0.04 -24.41
C HIS A 58 -5.08 -1.05 -25.11
N GLU A 59 -5.25 -2.20 -24.45
CA GLU A 59 -6.11 -3.30 -24.93
C GLU A 59 -7.57 -2.84 -25.03
N ALA A 60 -8.06 -2.07 -24.06
CA ALA A 60 -9.39 -1.48 -24.09
C ALA A 60 -9.59 -0.51 -25.26
N ILE A 61 -8.65 0.39 -25.52
CA ILE A 61 -8.68 1.31 -26.69
C ILE A 61 -8.82 0.48 -27.97
N THR A 62 -7.98 -0.55 -28.11
CA THR A 62 -7.98 -1.43 -29.29
C THR A 62 -9.32 -2.14 -29.46
N ALA A 63 -9.88 -2.68 -28.38
CA ALA A 63 -11.18 -3.36 -28.40
C ALA A 63 -12.33 -2.42 -28.78
N VAL A 64 -12.36 -1.19 -28.23
CA VAL A 64 -13.38 -0.18 -28.53
C VAL A 64 -13.32 0.24 -30.00
N CYS A 65 -12.13 0.55 -30.50
CA CYS A 65 -11.91 0.92 -31.91
C CYS A 65 -12.29 -0.23 -32.87
N PHE A 66 -11.90 -1.47 -32.54
CA PHE A 66 -12.24 -2.64 -33.35
C PHE A 66 -13.74 -2.92 -33.37
N ALA A 67 -14.43 -2.80 -32.22
CA ALA A 67 -15.88 -2.98 -32.13
C ALA A 67 -16.66 -1.91 -32.92
N GLN A 68 -16.10 -0.70 -33.06
CA GLN A 68 -16.66 0.38 -33.88
C GLN A 68 -16.64 0.02 -35.37
N VAL A 69 -15.52 -0.53 -35.85
CA VAL A 69 -15.33 -0.92 -37.27
C VAL A 69 -16.15 -2.15 -37.62
N THR A 70 -16.04 -3.22 -36.83
CA THR A 70 -16.68 -4.52 -37.15
C THR A 70 -18.20 -4.51 -37.04
N ARG A 71 -18.76 -3.57 -36.27
CA ARG A 71 -20.20 -3.39 -36.05
C ARG A 71 -20.96 -4.60 -35.49
N ARG A 72 -20.31 -5.71 -35.13
CA ARG A 72 -20.96 -6.91 -34.57
C ARG A 72 -21.26 -6.76 -33.08
N ARG A 73 -22.43 -7.27 -32.64
CA ARG A 73 -22.87 -7.19 -31.23
C ARG A 73 -21.91 -7.89 -30.26
N LYS A 74 -21.34 -9.03 -30.66
CA LYS A 74 -20.36 -9.78 -29.85
C LYS A 74 -19.15 -8.93 -29.45
N TYR A 75 -18.53 -8.25 -30.42
CA TYR A 75 -17.34 -7.44 -30.16
C TYR A 75 -17.63 -6.21 -29.31
N ARG A 76 -18.84 -5.63 -29.38
CA ARG A 76 -19.25 -4.54 -28.48
C ARG A 76 -19.36 -4.99 -27.03
N ARG A 77 -19.86 -6.19 -26.76
CA ARG A 77 -19.92 -6.73 -25.40
C ARG A 77 -18.52 -6.95 -24.83
N ILE A 78 -17.61 -7.51 -25.65
CA ILE A 78 -16.21 -7.70 -25.27
C ILE A 78 -15.56 -6.34 -24.98
N ALA A 79 -15.67 -5.38 -25.90
CA ALA A 79 -15.13 -4.04 -25.72
C ALA A 79 -15.70 -3.32 -24.49
N SER A 80 -16.98 -3.52 -24.17
CA SER A 80 -17.59 -2.95 -22.96
C SER A 80 -16.97 -3.53 -21.69
N HIS A 81 -16.78 -4.85 -21.62
CA HIS A 81 -16.14 -5.48 -20.45
C HIS A 81 -14.70 -5.00 -20.30
N VAL A 82 -13.90 -5.12 -21.37
CA VAL A 82 -12.48 -4.74 -21.34
C VAL A 82 -12.31 -3.25 -20.99
N ALA A 83 -13.19 -2.37 -21.49
CA ALA A 83 -13.13 -0.94 -21.15
C ALA A 83 -13.47 -0.68 -19.68
N LEU A 84 -14.50 -1.34 -19.12
CA LEU A 84 -14.83 -1.20 -17.71
C LEU A 84 -13.72 -1.74 -16.81
N ASP A 85 -13.18 -2.92 -17.14
CA ASP A 85 -12.10 -3.55 -16.40
C ASP A 85 -10.85 -2.66 -16.38
N ALA A 86 -10.50 -2.07 -17.52
CA ALA A 86 -9.38 -1.13 -17.61
C ALA A 86 -9.61 0.16 -16.79
N ILE A 87 -10.84 0.70 -16.77
CA ILE A 87 -11.19 1.86 -15.93
C ILE A 87 -11.02 1.51 -14.45
N VAL A 88 -11.52 0.35 -14.02
CA VAL A 88 -11.41 -0.12 -12.64
C VAL A 88 -9.95 -0.39 -12.25
N ALA A 89 -9.16 -1.00 -13.14
CA ALA A 89 -7.74 -1.23 -12.92
C ALA A 89 -6.98 0.08 -12.71
N TYR A 90 -7.27 1.10 -13.52
CA TYR A 90 -6.70 2.43 -13.36
C TYR A 90 -7.08 3.08 -12.02
N GLU A 91 -8.35 2.98 -11.61
CA GLU A 91 -8.78 3.50 -10.30
C GLU A 91 -8.06 2.78 -9.14
N LYS A 92 -7.90 1.46 -9.23
CA LYS A 92 -7.14 0.69 -8.24
C LYS A 92 -5.67 1.09 -8.20
N ALA A 93 -5.03 1.20 -9.36
CA ALA A 93 -3.64 1.66 -9.45
C ALA A 93 -3.49 3.04 -8.82
N TYR A 94 -4.41 3.96 -9.13
CA TYR A 94 -4.41 5.29 -8.55
C TYR A 94 -4.52 5.25 -7.03
N VAL A 95 -5.48 4.51 -6.47
CA VAL A 95 -5.65 4.37 -5.01
C VAL A 95 -4.43 3.78 -4.32
N VAL A 96 -3.85 2.72 -4.88
CA VAL A 96 -2.62 2.10 -4.35
C VAL A 96 -1.45 3.10 -4.35
N THR A 97 -1.39 3.95 -5.36
CA THR A 97 -0.35 4.98 -5.46
C THR A 97 -0.68 6.30 -4.78
N LEU A 98 -1.85 6.48 -4.16
CA LEU A 98 -2.17 7.70 -3.40
C LEU A 98 -1.24 7.92 -2.20
N LEU A 99 -0.59 6.85 -1.72
CA LEU A 99 0.46 6.92 -0.70
C LEU A 99 1.82 7.31 -1.29
N ARG A 100 1.91 7.61 -2.59
CA ARG A 100 3.16 7.97 -3.27
C ARG A 100 3.00 9.25 -4.08
N ASP A 101 4.02 10.09 -4.12
CA ASP A 101 4.05 11.28 -4.99
C ASP A 101 4.30 10.91 -6.46
N GLU A 102 4.39 11.92 -7.32
CA GLU A 102 4.65 11.73 -8.75
C GLU A 102 6.05 11.17 -9.05
N ALA A 103 7.00 11.29 -8.13
CA ALA A 103 8.32 10.69 -8.20
C ALA A 103 8.38 9.28 -7.58
N GLY A 104 7.26 8.78 -7.06
CA GLY A 104 7.16 7.47 -6.40
C GLY A 104 7.61 7.46 -4.94
N HIS A 105 7.97 8.62 -4.37
CA HIS A 105 8.29 8.75 -2.96
C HIS A 105 7.03 8.50 -2.14
N TYR A 106 7.20 7.79 -1.04
CA TYR A 106 6.09 7.42 -0.20
C TYR A 106 5.72 8.58 0.75
N HIS A 107 4.47 9.07 0.62
CA HIS A 107 3.89 10.20 1.33
C HIS A 107 2.51 9.82 1.89
N PRO A 108 2.46 9.07 2.99
CA PRO A 108 1.20 8.81 3.67
C PRO A 108 0.63 10.12 4.21
N ALA A 109 -0.68 10.20 4.35
CA ALA A 109 -1.27 11.31 5.09
C ALA A 109 -0.75 11.26 6.55
N PRO A 110 -0.40 12.41 7.15
CA PRO A 110 0.08 12.44 8.53
C PRO A 110 -0.89 11.69 9.46
N GLY A 111 -0.38 10.73 10.23
CA GLY A 111 -1.15 9.95 11.20
C GLY A 111 -1.99 8.80 10.62
N THR A 112 -1.84 8.45 9.33
CA THR A 112 -2.63 7.36 8.71
C THR A 112 -1.86 6.07 8.42
N GLU A 113 -0.54 6.09 8.55
CA GLU A 113 0.28 4.94 8.15
C GLU A 113 0.36 3.85 9.23
N PHE A 114 0.64 4.27 10.47
CA PHE A 114 0.86 3.35 11.58
C PHE A 114 -0.17 3.62 12.66
N PRO A 115 -1.03 2.63 12.99
CA PRO A 115 -2.06 2.80 14.01
C PRO A 115 -1.49 2.83 15.43
N PHE A 116 -0.24 2.41 15.62
CA PHE A 116 0.44 2.34 16.92
C PHE A 116 1.82 3.00 16.82
N ALA A 117 2.22 3.74 17.86
CA ALA A 117 3.60 4.18 17.98
C ALA A 117 4.51 3.00 18.37
N VAL A 118 5.81 3.10 18.09
CA VAL A 118 6.79 2.07 18.49
C VAL A 118 6.82 1.92 20.02
N SER A 119 6.64 3.02 20.75
CA SER A 119 6.50 2.99 22.21
C SER A 119 5.27 2.23 22.71
N ASP A 120 4.16 2.26 21.96
CA ASP A 120 2.95 1.51 22.34
C ASP A 120 3.19 0.01 22.21
N ILE A 121 3.87 -0.39 21.13
CA ILE A 121 4.29 -1.78 20.91
C ILE A 121 5.25 -2.21 22.01
N GLY A 122 6.26 -1.40 22.32
CA GLY A 122 7.21 -1.70 23.39
C GLY A 122 6.55 -1.84 24.76
N ARG A 123 5.57 -0.99 25.07
CA ARG A 123 4.83 -1.09 26.34
C ARG A 123 3.98 -2.35 26.42
N ALA A 124 3.21 -2.64 25.38
CA ALA A 124 2.45 -3.87 25.31
C ALA A 124 3.35 -5.12 25.36
N ALA A 125 4.55 -5.07 24.79
CA ALA A 125 5.52 -6.16 24.87
C ALA A 125 6.09 -6.33 26.28
N ALA A 126 6.41 -5.22 26.98
CA ALA A 126 6.85 -5.26 28.37
C ALA A 126 5.79 -5.91 29.29
N ASP A 127 4.52 -5.55 29.11
CA ASP A 127 3.40 -6.14 29.86
C ASP A 127 3.31 -7.67 29.65
N LEU A 128 3.68 -8.16 28.46
CA LEU A 128 3.72 -9.60 28.15
C LEU A 128 4.99 -10.29 28.67
N LEU A 129 6.09 -9.56 28.83
CA LEU A 129 7.37 -10.10 29.30
C LEU A 129 7.38 -10.34 30.81
N GLY A 130 6.75 -9.45 31.59
CA GLY A 130 6.57 -9.61 33.03
C GLY A 130 6.78 -8.32 33.81
N ASP A 131 6.42 -8.32 35.10
CA ASP A 131 6.47 -7.15 35.99
C ASP A 131 7.89 -6.61 36.22
N GLU A 132 8.92 -7.42 35.94
CA GLU A 132 10.33 -7.01 36.03
C GLU A 132 10.77 -6.12 34.87
N TRP A 133 9.96 -6.02 33.81
CA TRP A 133 10.30 -5.26 32.62
C TRP A 133 9.84 -3.81 32.73
N SER A 134 10.78 -2.91 32.46
CA SER A 134 10.52 -1.50 32.33
C SER A 134 10.60 -1.07 30.87
N VAL A 135 9.83 -0.04 30.51
CA VAL A 135 9.85 0.54 29.17
C VAL A 135 9.99 2.06 29.21
N ASP A 136 10.93 2.59 28.45
CA ASP A 136 11.01 4.01 28.11
C ASP A 136 10.56 4.20 26.65
N SER A 137 9.62 5.13 26.43
CA SER A 137 9.05 5.45 25.12
C SER A 137 10.03 6.18 24.18
N GLY A 138 11.22 6.57 24.66
CA GLY A 138 12.17 7.35 23.88
C GLY A 138 11.58 8.64 23.32
N PHE A 139 12.26 9.23 22.33
CA PHE A 139 11.80 10.48 21.73
C PHE A 139 10.57 10.26 20.87
N TRP A 140 9.49 10.99 21.18
CA TRP A 140 8.26 11.06 20.37
C TRP A 140 7.59 9.71 20.06
N GLY A 141 7.88 8.66 20.84
CA GLY A 141 7.31 7.32 20.64
C GLY A 141 7.81 6.59 19.39
N VAL A 142 8.85 7.09 18.71
CA VAL A 142 9.44 6.43 17.53
C VAL A 142 10.37 5.28 17.89
N ARG A 143 10.65 5.09 19.18
CA ARG A 143 11.45 4.01 19.73
C ARG A 143 10.80 3.47 21.00
N ALA A 144 11.27 2.32 21.46
CA ALA A 144 11.05 1.88 22.84
C ALA A 144 12.32 1.27 23.37
N PHE A 145 12.67 1.54 24.62
CA PHE A 145 13.78 0.90 25.32
C PHE A 145 13.18 -0.01 26.38
N LEU A 146 13.49 -1.31 26.30
CA LEU A 146 13.02 -2.33 27.24
C LEU A 146 14.22 -2.84 28.04
N GLN A 147 14.05 -2.96 29.35
CA GLN A 147 15.09 -3.45 30.26
C GLN A 147 14.44 -4.27 31.38
N ALA A 148 15.02 -5.44 31.68
CA ALA A 148 14.60 -6.30 32.78
C ALA A 148 15.36 -5.93 34.06
N GLY A 149 14.68 -5.39 35.06
CA GLY A 149 15.26 -5.05 36.37
C GLY A 149 16.57 -4.27 36.28
N ASP A 150 17.57 -4.71 37.06
CA ASP A 150 18.91 -4.14 37.09
C ASP A 150 19.88 -4.78 36.07
N GLU A 151 19.37 -5.49 35.06
CA GLU A 151 20.21 -6.13 34.04
C GLU A 151 20.98 -5.07 33.24
N ARG A 152 22.20 -5.43 32.84
CA ARG A 152 23.08 -4.53 32.08
C ARG A 152 22.63 -4.40 30.62
N ASP A 153 21.86 -5.36 30.16
CA ASP A 153 21.42 -5.48 28.78
C ASP A 153 20.06 -4.78 28.63
N TRP A 154 19.91 -4.05 27.54
CA TRP A 154 18.66 -3.44 27.16
C TRP A 154 18.33 -3.77 25.71
N TYR A 155 17.05 -3.75 25.39
CA TYR A 155 16.53 -4.00 24.06
C TYR A 155 15.92 -2.72 23.52
N THR A 156 16.33 -2.30 22.33
CA THR A 156 15.74 -1.15 21.66
C THR A 156 14.84 -1.63 20.53
N LEU A 157 13.58 -1.21 20.58
CA LEU A 157 12.64 -1.37 19.47
C LEU A 157 12.74 -0.15 18.55
N THR A 158 12.99 -0.40 17.26
CA THR A 158 13.09 0.63 16.22
C THR A 158 12.45 0.15 14.92
N VAL A 159 12.31 1.05 13.94
CA VAL A 159 11.95 0.70 12.57
C VAL A 159 13.14 0.99 11.67
N SER A 160 13.47 0.05 10.78
CA SER A 160 14.54 0.20 9.80
C SER A 160 14.18 1.21 8.70
N ASP A 161 15.18 1.62 7.90
CA ASP A 161 14.94 2.45 6.70
C ASP A 161 14.03 1.77 5.66
N SER A 162 13.89 0.44 5.73
CA SER A 162 12.96 -0.33 4.90
C SER A 162 11.55 -0.45 5.48
N GLY A 163 11.28 0.16 6.65
CA GLY A 163 9.99 0.12 7.31
C GLY A 163 9.72 -1.15 8.12
N VAL A 164 10.77 -1.94 8.42
CA VAL A 164 10.64 -3.20 9.16
C VAL A 164 10.89 -2.95 10.65
N LEU A 165 10.01 -3.47 11.51
CA LEU A 165 10.18 -3.42 12.95
C LEU A 165 11.41 -4.27 13.35
N ARG A 166 12.24 -3.76 14.25
CA ARG A 166 13.52 -4.37 14.64
C ARG A 166 13.73 -4.28 16.14
N VAL A 167 14.24 -5.37 16.72
CA VAL A 167 14.81 -5.39 18.08
C VAL A 167 16.33 -5.31 17.98
N GLU A 168 16.94 -4.42 18.74
CA GLU A 168 18.39 -4.34 18.91
C GLU A 168 18.75 -4.65 20.36
N ALA A 169 19.51 -5.72 20.61
CA ALA A 169 20.06 -6.04 21.92
C ALA A 169 21.41 -5.32 22.09
N LEU A 170 21.57 -4.59 23.19
CA LEU A 170 22.79 -3.88 23.54
C LEU A 170 23.33 -4.44 24.87
N PRO A 171 24.66 -4.45 25.06
CA PRO A 171 25.68 -3.67 24.34
C PRO A 171 26.20 -4.27 23.03
N GLU A 172 25.88 -5.52 22.74
CA GLU A 172 26.48 -6.29 21.62
C GLU A 172 25.98 -5.84 20.24
N ALA A 173 24.95 -4.99 20.22
CA ALA A 173 24.30 -4.47 19.03
C ALA A 173 23.79 -5.58 18.10
N HIS A 174 23.32 -6.70 18.68
CA HIS A 174 22.67 -7.75 17.92
C HIS A 174 21.32 -7.23 17.38
N ARG A 175 21.15 -7.26 16.06
CA ARG A 175 19.96 -6.73 15.40
C ARG A 175 19.12 -7.86 14.83
N THR A 176 17.85 -7.89 15.21
CA THR A 176 16.88 -8.87 14.72
C THR A 176 15.70 -8.16 14.09
N ASP A 177 15.58 -8.29 12.76
CA ASP A 177 14.41 -7.80 12.02
C ASP A 177 13.22 -8.73 12.28
N ILE A 178 12.06 -8.13 12.59
CA ILE A 178 10.83 -8.84 12.87
C ILE A 178 10.04 -8.99 11.57
N TYR A 179 10.17 -10.16 10.94
CA TYR A 179 9.41 -10.50 9.74
C TYR A 179 8.03 -11.09 10.06
N GLY A 180 7.09 -10.91 9.13
CA GLY A 180 5.76 -11.51 9.21
C GLY A 180 4.80 -10.78 10.16
N VAL A 181 5.15 -9.55 10.54
CA VAL A 181 4.33 -8.67 11.39
C VAL A 181 3.96 -7.42 10.60
N TRP A 182 2.68 -7.09 10.62
CA TRP A 182 2.09 -5.98 9.88
C TRP A 182 1.29 -5.08 10.81
N PRO A 183 1.15 -3.78 10.49
CA PRO A 183 0.28 -2.88 11.24
C PRO A 183 -1.18 -3.37 11.37
N SER A 184 -1.63 -4.21 10.43
CA SER A 184 -2.97 -4.81 10.42
C SER A 184 -3.17 -5.93 11.43
N ASP A 185 -2.09 -6.50 11.98
CA ASP A 185 -2.18 -7.65 12.89
C ASP A 185 -2.67 -7.23 14.28
N GLY A 186 -2.69 -5.92 14.56
CA GLY A 186 -3.14 -5.37 15.83
C GLY A 186 -2.04 -5.40 16.89
N LEU A 187 -2.16 -4.49 17.86
CA LEU A 187 -1.10 -4.21 18.84
C LEU A 187 -0.68 -5.46 19.63
N ALA A 188 -1.64 -6.31 20.02
CA ALA A 188 -1.38 -7.49 20.84
C ALA A 188 -0.51 -8.53 20.11
N ASP A 189 -0.80 -8.81 18.83
CA ASP A 189 -0.07 -9.80 18.05
C ASP A 189 1.35 -9.31 17.72
N ILE A 190 1.49 -8.02 17.39
CA ILE A 190 2.79 -7.37 17.19
C ILE A 190 3.62 -7.45 18.48
N ALA A 191 3.03 -7.08 19.63
CA ALA A 191 3.69 -7.09 20.93
C ALA A 191 4.12 -8.49 21.36
N ALA A 192 3.28 -9.51 21.14
CA ALA A 192 3.61 -10.90 21.44
C ALA A 192 4.84 -11.35 20.64
N ARG A 193 4.92 -11.00 19.35
CA ARG A 193 6.08 -11.35 18.53
C ARG A 193 7.36 -10.66 18.98
N VAL A 194 7.27 -9.39 19.41
CA VAL A 194 8.41 -8.68 20.00
C VAL A 194 8.88 -9.36 21.28
N ALA A 195 7.95 -9.71 22.18
CA ALA A 195 8.26 -10.39 23.43
C ALA A 195 8.94 -11.76 23.19
N ASP A 196 8.47 -12.53 22.21
CA ASP A 196 9.07 -13.82 21.85
C ASP A 196 10.51 -13.66 21.35
N ILE A 197 10.78 -12.67 20.50
CA ILE A 197 12.14 -12.39 20.00
C ILE A 197 13.07 -11.99 21.14
N ILE A 198 12.61 -11.13 22.06
CA ILE A 198 13.41 -10.73 23.23
C ILE A 198 13.74 -11.96 24.11
N ARG A 199 12.78 -12.87 24.32
CA ARG A 199 13.02 -14.13 25.03
C ARG A 199 13.99 -15.05 24.32
N GLU A 200 13.98 -15.08 22.98
CA GLU A 200 14.93 -15.86 22.19
C GLU A 200 16.34 -15.29 22.31
N LEU A 201 16.49 -13.97 22.20
CA LEU A 201 17.78 -13.28 22.34
C LEU A 201 18.38 -13.53 23.73
N ARG A 202 17.59 -13.40 24.79
CA ARG A 202 18.04 -13.62 26.17
C ARG A 202 18.47 -15.06 26.47
N LYS A 203 17.99 -16.06 25.71
CA LYS A 203 18.41 -17.46 25.86
C LYS A 203 19.71 -17.78 25.11
N GLY A 204 20.13 -16.88 24.20
CA GLY A 204 21.33 -17.02 23.40
C GLY A 204 22.63 -16.61 24.12
N ASP A 205 22.50 -15.91 25.24
CA ASP A 205 23.57 -15.46 26.14
C ASP A 205 23.83 -16.46 27.27
#